data_AF-A0A832T969-F1
#
_entry.id   AF-A0A832T969-F1
#
_cell.length_a   1.000
_cell.length_b   1.000
_cell.length_c   1.000
_cell.angle_alpha   90.00
_cell.angle_beta   90.00
_cell.angle_gamma   90.00
#
_symmetry.space_group_name_H-M   'P 1'
#
loop_
_entity.id
_entity.type
_entity.pdbx_description
1 polymer ?
#
loop_
_entity_poly.entity_id
_entity_poly.type
_entity_poly.pdbx_seq_one_letter_code
_entity_poly.pdbx_strand_id
1 'polypeptide(L)'
;QFLLDAGYDKAEVESSVQYVINTERNPELAEQQRIQQLANYIQTQVGRGYDRHVIVNFLIQRGYPYYEVNSAINIIKAPPAEAKIEHKLGLLALVTVILVTVGIGIFYFSAFMEPAVPAKLLDVTTNKLTTIVKPGDELNFQVNIVNLGEIRRYDVVLNYEILEKSTNDVVAQIGETVAISTSTQRVVSVPIPKNAKPGKYLLKAVASYEEFNATSGFLFELLPEAEAVAIEKEVEALIPEEVKEVVPAPELPAPEVPVVAPPVPPTVPAPTPTLPEVTVPKTEEDIFRSKTRAEAIEYVKAISIRDPAKAISLCKSFQYDSQQGQCIIELARFKKDPAYCMNINTTVSRDSCIMQLAVETGDTSACDKISDANIRLGCDILKNSNAQMGKYVPADVKAQLPQVTLTIPAGINVPQQPPTT
;
A
#
# COMPACT_ATOMS: atom_id res chain seq x y z
N GLN A 1 3.86 10.64 30.50
CA GLN A 1 3.32 11.00 31.82
C GLN A 1 3.09 9.77 32.69
N PHE A 2 2.20 8.83 32.30
CA PHE A 2 1.96 7.58 33.03
C PHE A 2 3.23 6.86 33.56
N LEU A 3 4.25 6.69 32.70
CA LEU A 3 5.52 6.06 33.10
C LEU A 3 6.34 6.91 34.10
N LEU A 4 6.30 8.24 33.98
CA LEU A 4 6.98 9.11 34.95
C LEU A 4 6.28 9.06 36.31
N ASP A 5 4.94 8.99 36.31
CA ASP A 5 4.14 8.87 37.53
C ASP A 5 4.35 7.51 38.23
N ALA A 6 4.73 6.48 37.47
CA ALA A 6 5.13 5.17 37.98
C ALA A 6 6.60 5.12 38.47
N GLY A 7 7.32 6.25 38.45
CA GLY A 7 8.68 6.37 38.98
C GLY A 7 9.81 5.98 38.03
N TYR A 8 9.54 5.84 36.73
CA TYR A 8 10.58 5.57 35.73
C TYR A 8 11.44 6.81 35.47
N ASP A 9 12.72 6.59 35.16
CA ASP A 9 13.66 7.67 34.85
C ASP A 9 13.22 8.46 33.62
N LYS A 10 13.29 9.80 33.73
CA LYS A 10 12.81 10.69 32.68
C LYS A 10 13.61 10.55 31.38
N ALA A 11 14.93 10.40 31.45
CA ALA A 11 15.78 10.30 30.27
C ALA A 11 15.56 8.97 29.54
N GLU A 12 15.35 7.88 30.29
CA GLU A 12 15.03 6.57 29.73
C GLU A 12 13.63 6.56 29.07
N VAL A 13 12.65 7.19 29.70
CA VAL A 13 11.30 7.35 29.13
C VAL A 13 11.32 8.23 27.88
N GLU A 14 12.02 9.37 27.89
CA GLU A 14 12.14 10.25 26.72
C GLU A 14 12.88 9.57 25.57
N SER A 15 13.96 8.82 25.86
CA SER A 15 14.68 8.03 24.84
C SER A 15 13.79 6.96 24.21
N SER A 16 13.02 6.24 25.04
CA SER A 16 12.10 5.20 24.58
C SER A 16 10.94 5.76 23.75
N VAL A 17 10.36 6.88 24.19
CA VAL A 17 9.29 7.57 23.44
C VAL A 17 9.82 8.10 22.12
N GLN A 18 11.01 8.70 22.10
CA GLN A 18 11.60 9.20 20.87
C GLN A 18 11.96 8.07 19.91
N TYR A 19 12.39 6.92 20.42
CA TYR A 19 12.58 5.70 19.62
C TYR A 19 11.27 5.25 18.96
N VAL A 20 10.16 5.21 19.70
CA VAL A 20 8.84 4.84 19.15
C VAL A 20 8.40 5.85 18.09
N ILE A 21 8.51 7.16 18.36
CA ILE A 21 8.15 8.22 17.40
C ILE A 21 8.98 8.12 16.13
N ASN A 22 10.29 7.89 16.26
CA ASN A 22 11.18 7.73 15.11
C ASN A 22 10.85 6.44 14.32
N THR A 23 10.45 5.38 15.02
CA THR A 23 10.02 4.11 14.40
C THR A 23 8.72 4.25 13.64
N GLU A 24 7.74 5.02 14.16
CA GLU A 24 6.51 5.32 13.43
C GLU A 24 6.75 6.22 12.22
N ARG A 25 7.66 7.20 12.32
CA ARG A 25 7.92 8.15 11.23
C ARG A 25 8.76 7.57 10.11
N ASN A 26 9.69 6.66 10.40
CA ASN A 26 10.56 6.06 9.41
C ASN A 26 10.81 4.58 9.75
N PRO A 27 9.88 3.69 9.35
CA PRO A 27 9.97 2.27 9.68
C PRO A 27 11.22 1.62 9.09
N GLU A 28 11.69 2.08 7.93
CA GLU A 28 12.88 1.57 7.25
C GLU A 28 14.17 1.93 8.01
N LEU A 29 14.28 3.17 8.50
CA LEU A 29 15.43 3.59 9.31
C LEU A 29 15.47 2.85 10.66
N ALA A 30 14.31 2.65 11.29
CA ALA A 30 14.22 1.91 12.55
C ALA A 30 14.56 0.43 12.35
N GLU A 31 14.13 -0.17 11.24
CA GLU A 31 14.52 -1.52 10.83
C GLU A 31 16.05 -1.61 10.62
N GLN A 32 16.65 -0.67 9.88
CA GLN A 32 18.11 -0.62 9.69
C GLN A 32 18.87 -0.50 11.02
N GLN A 33 18.40 0.33 11.95
CA GLN A 33 19.02 0.48 13.27
C GLN A 33 18.91 -0.80 14.11
N ARG A 34 17.74 -1.48 14.09
CA ARG A 34 17.58 -2.79 14.76
C ARG A 34 18.54 -3.83 14.18
N ILE A 35 18.61 -3.92 12.84
CA ILE A 35 19.52 -4.82 12.15
C ILE A 35 20.99 -4.52 12.52
N GLN A 36 21.38 -3.24 12.62
CA GLN A 36 22.75 -2.85 13.01
C GLN A 36 23.06 -3.21 14.47
N GLN A 37 22.12 -2.99 15.40
CA GLN A 37 22.28 -3.41 16.80
C GLN A 37 22.42 -4.92 16.91
N LEU A 38 21.62 -5.66 16.14
CA LEU A 38 21.68 -7.12 16.07
C LEU A 38 23.01 -7.59 15.47
N ALA A 39 23.53 -6.90 14.46
CA ALA A 39 24.83 -7.19 13.87
C ALA A 39 25.96 -7.01 14.90
N ASN A 40 25.94 -5.91 15.65
CA ASN A 40 26.91 -5.65 16.72
C ASN A 40 26.85 -6.72 17.83
N TYR A 41 25.64 -7.14 18.20
CA TYR A 41 25.44 -8.23 19.16
C TYR A 41 26.01 -9.55 18.63
N ILE A 42 25.64 -9.97 17.42
CA ILE A 42 26.13 -11.20 16.79
C ILE A 42 27.66 -11.16 16.68
N GLN A 43 28.24 -10.04 16.25
CA GLN A 43 29.69 -9.86 16.16
C GLN A 43 30.37 -10.02 17.51
N THR A 44 29.79 -9.45 18.57
CA THR A 44 30.31 -9.59 19.94
C THR A 44 30.27 -11.03 20.42
N GLN A 45 29.19 -11.78 20.15
CA GLN A 45 29.10 -13.19 20.54
C GLN A 45 30.06 -14.07 19.73
N VAL A 46 30.18 -13.84 18.42
CA VAL A 46 31.17 -14.54 17.60
C VAL A 46 32.59 -14.28 18.10
N GLY A 47 32.92 -13.03 18.47
CA GLY A 47 34.21 -12.66 19.06
C GLY A 47 34.49 -13.33 20.41
N ARG A 48 33.45 -13.79 21.13
CA ARG A 48 33.56 -14.58 22.36
C ARG A 48 33.65 -16.09 22.11
N GLY A 49 33.66 -16.53 20.84
CA GLY A 49 33.80 -17.93 20.45
C GLY A 49 32.48 -18.71 20.36
N TYR A 50 31.32 -18.03 20.43
CA TYR A 50 30.04 -18.70 20.19
C TYR A 50 29.87 -19.03 18.70
N ASP A 51 29.37 -20.22 18.41
CA ASP A 51 29.07 -20.65 17.05
C ASP A 51 27.96 -19.80 16.43
N ARG A 52 28.15 -19.41 15.15
CA ARG A 52 27.23 -18.54 14.43
C ARG A 52 25.83 -19.14 14.33
N HIS A 53 25.70 -20.44 14.05
CA HIS A 53 24.39 -21.09 13.95
C HIS A 53 23.68 -21.14 15.30
N VAL A 54 24.42 -21.33 16.40
CA VAL A 54 23.86 -21.29 17.76
C VAL A 54 23.28 -19.92 18.07
N ILE A 55 23.99 -18.84 17.74
CA ILE A 55 23.51 -17.46 17.95
C ILE A 55 22.24 -17.20 17.14
N VAL A 56 22.22 -17.62 15.87
CA VAL A 56 21.06 -17.43 14.98
C VAL A 56 19.84 -18.16 15.50
N ASN A 57 19.98 -19.43 15.86
CA ASN A 57 18.88 -20.21 16.41
C ASN A 57 18.37 -19.63 17.72
N PHE A 58 19.28 -19.16 18.59
CA PHE A 58 18.91 -18.49 19.84
C PHE A 58 18.08 -17.21 19.60
N LEU A 59 18.50 -16.35 18.67
CA LEU A 59 17.76 -15.13 18.34
C LEU A 59 16.38 -15.44 17.76
N ILE A 60 16.28 -16.41 16.85
CA ILE A 60 14.99 -16.83 16.30
C ILE A 60 14.07 -17.41 17.39
N GLN A 61 14.61 -18.25 18.29
CA GLN A 61 13.85 -18.79 19.44
C GLN A 61 13.38 -17.70 20.42
N ARG A 62 14.08 -16.56 20.47
CA ARG A 62 13.69 -15.38 21.27
C ARG A 62 12.71 -14.46 20.56
N GLY A 63 12.23 -14.85 19.37
CA GLY A 63 11.20 -14.12 18.63
C GLY A 63 11.74 -13.08 17.65
N TYR A 64 13.05 -13.03 17.40
CA TYR A 64 13.58 -12.15 16.35
C TYR A 64 13.16 -12.67 14.96
N PRO A 65 12.69 -11.79 14.07
CA PRO A 65 12.35 -12.20 12.72
C PRO A 65 13.55 -12.78 11.98
N TYR A 66 13.34 -13.88 11.27
CA TYR A 66 14.41 -14.57 10.54
C TYR A 66 15.16 -13.64 9.58
N TYR A 67 14.45 -12.73 8.89
CA TYR A 67 15.06 -11.80 7.94
C TYR A 67 15.99 -10.77 8.63
N GLU A 68 15.62 -10.22 9.80
CA GLU A 68 16.45 -9.26 10.53
C GLU A 68 17.76 -9.92 10.99
N VAL A 69 17.66 -11.14 11.53
CA VAL A 69 18.82 -11.93 11.97
C VAL A 69 19.76 -12.19 10.79
N ASN A 70 19.23 -12.56 9.64
CA ASN A 70 20.06 -12.90 8.49
C ASN A 70 20.69 -11.66 7.81
N SER A 71 19.96 -10.53 7.75
CA SER A 71 20.51 -9.24 7.33
C SER A 71 21.68 -8.81 8.21
N ALA A 72 21.53 -8.96 9.54
CA ALA A 72 22.58 -8.65 10.50
C ALA A 72 23.84 -9.52 10.31
N ILE A 73 23.69 -10.80 9.99
CA ILE A 73 24.82 -11.71 9.69
C ILE A 73 25.58 -11.26 8.45
N ASN A 74 24.88 -10.79 7.42
CA ASN A 74 25.49 -10.39 6.16
C ASN A 74 26.38 -9.16 6.32
N ILE A 75 26.01 -8.23 7.20
CA ILE A 75 26.85 -7.08 7.57
C ILE A 75 28.22 -7.53 8.11
N ILE A 76 28.25 -8.62 8.91
CA ILE A 76 29.47 -9.12 9.57
C ILE A 76 30.35 -9.96 8.63
N LYS A 77 29.81 -10.49 7.52
CA LYS A 77 30.58 -11.34 6.57
C LYS A 77 31.56 -10.56 5.71
N ALA A 78 31.47 -9.24 5.64
CA ALA A 78 32.45 -8.42 4.92
C ALA A 78 33.81 -8.57 5.64
N PRO A 79 34.83 -9.20 5.03
CA PRO A 79 36.13 -9.33 5.67
C PRO A 79 36.67 -7.93 5.96
N PRO A 80 37.23 -7.67 7.15
CA PRO A 80 37.98 -6.44 7.35
C PRO A 80 39.10 -6.45 6.31
N ALA A 81 39.21 -5.37 5.54
CA ALA A 81 40.27 -5.21 4.55
C ALA A 81 41.62 -5.07 5.26
N GLU A 82 42.17 -6.17 5.77
CA GLU A 82 43.50 -6.22 6.37
C GLU A 82 44.55 -6.29 5.26
N ALA A 83 44.96 -5.13 4.75
CA ALA A 83 46.15 -5.02 3.92
C ALA A 83 47.40 -5.16 4.80
N LYS A 84 47.89 -6.40 4.98
CA LYS A 84 49.27 -6.63 5.44
C LYS A 84 50.24 -6.20 4.34
N ILE A 85 50.93 -5.07 4.54
CA ILE A 85 51.97 -4.58 3.63
C ILE A 85 53.33 -4.55 4.35
N GLU A 86 54.11 -5.62 4.19
CA GLU A 86 55.54 -5.65 4.54
C GLU A 86 56.40 -5.17 3.35
N HIS A 87 56.44 -3.86 3.08
CA HIS A 87 57.53 -3.23 2.30
C HIS A 87 57.57 -1.74 2.67
N LYS A 88 58.27 -1.39 3.75
CA LYS A 88 58.21 -0.04 4.37
C LYS A 88 58.62 1.14 3.47
N LEU A 89 59.35 0.90 2.37
CA LEU A 89 59.77 1.96 1.45
C LEU A 89 58.85 2.09 0.22
N GLY A 90 58.35 0.97 -0.31
CA GLY A 90 57.32 0.99 -1.37
C GLY A 90 55.95 1.42 -0.85
N LEU A 91 55.64 1.07 0.41
CA LEU A 91 54.42 1.50 1.09
C LEU A 91 54.34 3.03 1.21
N LEU A 92 55.44 3.71 1.52
CA LEU A 92 55.40 5.17 1.71
C LEU A 92 55.11 5.92 0.38
N ALA A 93 55.63 5.41 -0.74
CA ALA A 93 55.35 5.92 -2.08
C ALA A 93 53.93 5.58 -2.53
N LEU A 94 53.47 4.35 -2.25
CA LEU A 94 52.10 3.93 -2.55
C LEU A 94 51.09 4.73 -1.73
N VAL A 95 51.34 4.96 -0.45
CA VAL A 95 50.47 5.75 0.44
C VAL A 95 50.41 7.20 -0.01
N THR A 96 51.53 7.81 -0.43
CA THR A 96 51.48 9.18 -0.97
C THR A 96 50.71 9.26 -2.28
N VAL A 97 50.86 8.29 -3.19
CA VAL A 97 50.04 8.24 -4.42
C VAL A 97 48.57 8.03 -4.10
N ILE A 98 48.22 7.13 -3.16
CA ILE A 98 46.84 6.91 -2.73
C ILE A 98 46.26 8.16 -2.06
N LEU A 99 47.02 8.86 -1.21
CA LEU A 99 46.53 10.08 -0.58
C LEU A 99 46.31 11.21 -1.61
N VAL A 100 47.15 11.29 -2.63
CA VAL A 100 46.96 12.25 -3.73
C VAL A 100 45.76 11.86 -4.59
N THR A 101 45.58 10.57 -4.95
CA THR A 101 44.43 10.15 -5.75
C THR A 101 43.12 10.23 -4.98
N VAL A 102 43.12 9.92 -3.68
CA VAL A 102 41.97 10.12 -2.79
C VAL A 102 41.72 11.61 -2.58
N GLY A 103 42.75 12.43 -2.41
CA GLY A 103 42.60 13.89 -2.30
C GLY A 103 42.01 14.52 -3.57
N ILE A 104 42.50 14.11 -4.74
CA ILE A 104 41.94 14.49 -6.04
C ILE A 104 40.51 13.94 -6.15
N GLY A 105 40.27 12.68 -5.80
CA GLY A 105 38.95 12.07 -5.83
C GLY A 105 37.94 12.80 -4.94
N ILE A 106 38.31 13.15 -3.71
CA ILE A 106 37.50 13.94 -2.78
C ILE A 106 37.31 15.36 -3.32
N PHE A 107 38.35 15.99 -3.88
CA PHE A 107 38.23 17.31 -4.48
C PHE A 107 37.24 17.29 -5.64
N TYR A 108 37.38 16.36 -6.59
CA TYR A 108 36.43 16.18 -7.68
C TYR A 108 35.04 15.81 -7.17
N PHE A 109 34.92 14.92 -6.20
CA PHE A 109 33.64 14.56 -5.60
C PHE A 109 32.98 15.77 -4.94
N SER A 110 33.73 16.60 -4.20
CA SER A 110 33.21 17.80 -3.56
C SER A 110 32.94 18.96 -4.52
N ALA A 111 33.68 19.04 -5.63
CA ALA A 111 33.52 20.08 -6.64
C ALA A 111 32.47 19.73 -7.70
N PHE A 112 32.18 18.43 -7.92
CA PHE A 112 31.28 17.95 -8.97
C PHE A 112 30.07 17.16 -8.46
N MET A 113 30.02 16.70 -7.21
CA MET A 113 28.73 16.31 -6.61
C MET A 113 28.04 17.57 -6.15
N GLU A 114 27.10 18.03 -6.97
CA GLU A 114 26.01 18.86 -6.47
C GLU A 114 25.40 18.12 -5.27
N PRO A 115 25.23 18.78 -4.11
CA PRO A 115 24.58 18.15 -2.96
C PRO A 115 23.25 17.59 -3.46
N ALA A 116 23.01 16.29 -3.22
CA ALA A 116 21.76 15.66 -3.57
C ALA A 116 20.65 16.52 -2.98
N VAL A 117 19.94 17.26 -3.83
CA VAL A 117 18.86 18.12 -3.39
C VAL A 117 17.87 17.17 -2.73
N PRO A 118 17.57 17.34 -1.42
CA PRO A 118 16.76 16.39 -0.70
C PRO A 118 15.48 16.16 -1.49
N ALA A 119 15.17 14.90 -1.77
CA ALA A 119 14.08 14.54 -2.66
C ALA A 119 12.79 15.19 -2.15
N LYS A 120 12.25 16.13 -2.93
CA LYS A 120 10.95 16.74 -2.67
C LYS A 120 9.91 15.74 -3.13
N LEU A 121 9.27 15.09 -2.17
CA LEU A 121 8.27 14.06 -2.44
C LEU A 121 6.95 14.50 -1.80
N LEU A 122 5.90 14.58 -2.62
CA LEU A 122 4.55 14.94 -2.22
C LEU A 122 3.61 13.84 -2.71
N ASP A 123 2.77 13.34 -1.81
CA ASP A 123 1.69 12.41 -2.15
C ASP A 123 0.34 13.04 -1.85
N VAL A 124 -0.65 12.76 -2.71
CA VAL A 124 -2.01 13.29 -2.60
C VAL A 124 -2.97 12.13 -2.77
N THR A 125 -3.94 12.04 -1.89
CA THR A 125 -5.02 11.05 -1.95
C THR A 125 -6.37 11.72 -1.75
N THR A 126 -7.38 11.23 -2.47
CA THR A 126 -8.75 11.76 -2.41
C THR A 126 -9.74 10.67 -2.06
N ASN A 127 -10.64 10.95 -1.12
CA ASN A 127 -11.69 10.05 -0.66
C ASN A 127 -13.06 10.69 -0.86
N LYS A 128 -13.96 9.97 -1.54
CA LYS A 128 -15.32 10.43 -1.79
C LYS A 128 -16.15 10.40 -0.50
N LEU A 129 -16.81 11.52 -0.13
CA LEU A 129 -17.74 11.57 1.01
C LEU A 129 -19.20 11.51 0.55
N THR A 130 -19.51 12.13 -0.60
CA THR A 130 -20.85 12.12 -1.21
C THR A 130 -20.86 11.22 -2.43
N THR A 131 -21.76 10.23 -2.45
CA THR A 131 -21.80 9.23 -3.52
C THR A 131 -22.59 9.68 -4.74
N ILE A 132 -23.63 10.47 -4.50
CA ILE A 132 -24.62 10.95 -5.46
C ILE A 132 -24.69 12.47 -5.31
N VAL A 133 -24.62 13.19 -6.42
CA VAL A 133 -24.64 14.66 -6.45
C VAL A 133 -25.58 15.12 -7.56
N LYS A 134 -26.39 16.16 -7.34
CA LYS A 134 -27.28 16.75 -8.35
C LYS A 134 -26.60 17.95 -9.03
N PRO A 135 -26.96 18.30 -10.28
CA PRO A 135 -26.54 19.58 -10.85
C PRO A 135 -26.96 20.76 -9.96
N GLY A 136 -26.02 21.61 -9.56
CA GLY A 136 -26.26 22.70 -8.63
C GLY A 136 -25.88 22.42 -7.17
N ASP A 137 -25.64 21.17 -6.79
CA ASP A 137 -25.19 20.79 -5.45
C ASP A 137 -23.67 20.99 -5.29
N GLU A 138 -23.15 20.74 -4.09
CA GLU A 138 -21.72 20.71 -3.80
C GLU A 138 -21.20 19.27 -3.68
N LEU A 139 -20.14 18.95 -4.41
CA LEU A 139 -19.41 17.70 -4.24
C LEU A 139 -18.49 17.81 -3.04
N ASN A 140 -18.80 17.05 -1.99
CA ASN A 140 -17.98 16.96 -0.79
C ASN A 140 -17.05 15.74 -0.86
N PHE A 141 -15.76 15.99 -0.63
CA PHE A 141 -14.72 14.96 -0.58
C PHE A 141 -13.62 15.34 0.38
N GLN A 142 -12.82 14.36 0.77
CA GLN A 142 -11.68 14.54 1.63
C GLN A 142 -10.39 14.44 0.82
N VAL A 143 -9.46 15.36 1.04
CA VAL A 143 -8.13 15.38 0.46
C VAL A 143 -7.13 15.16 1.59
N ASN A 144 -6.22 14.21 1.40
CA ASN A 144 -5.11 13.97 2.29
C ASN A 144 -3.80 14.18 1.52
N ILE A 145 -2.92 15.01 2.05
CA ILE A 145 -1.65 15.38 1.43
C ILE A 145 -0.55 15.06 2.41
N VAL A 146 0.46 14.32 1.96
CA VAL A 146 1.58 13.87 2.77
C VAL A 146 2.89 14.34 2.12
N ASN A 147 3.67 15.10 2.89
CA ASN A 147 5.04 15.46 2.55
C ASN A 147 5.96 14.31 2.95
N LEU A 148 6.52 13.65 1.95
CA LEU A 148 7.47 12.54 2.09
C LEU A 148 8.93 13.01 1.98
N GLY A 149 9.17 14.32 1.74
CA GLY A 149 10.51 14.91 1.65
C GLY A 149 11.04 15.45 2.98
N GLU A 150 12.32 15.83 3.01
CA GLU A 150 13.01 16.32 4.22
C GLU A 150 12.70 17.79 4.56
N ILE A 151 12.13 18.55 3.61
CA ILE A 151 11.86 19.98 3.78
C ILE A 151 10.65 20.18 4.68
N ARG A 152 10.85 20.98 5.74
CA ARG A 152 9.89 21.06 6.85
C ARG A 152 8.61 21.85 6.54
N ARG A 153 8.62 22.78 5.58
CA ARG A 153 7.46 23.61 5.21
C ARG A 153 7.55 24.12 3.78
N TYR A 154 6.46 24.02 3.05
CA TYR A 154 6.28 24.72 1.77
C TYR A 154 4.80 24.89 1.42
N ASP A 155 4.53 25.86 0.55
CA ASP A 155 3.20 26.16 0.05
C ASP A 155 2.89 25.29 -1.16
N VAL A 156 1.78 24.56 -1.09
CA VAL A 156 1.28 23.70 -2.14
C VAL A 156 0.04 24.34 -2.75
N VAL A 157 0.02 24.48 -4.07
CA VAL A 157 -1.15 24.95 -4.81
C VAL A 157 -1.99 23.73 -5.20
N LEU A 158 -3.19 23.64 -4.64
CA LEU A 158 -4.15 22.59 -4.95
C LEU A 158 -5.13 23.10 -5.99
N ASN A 159 -5.25 22.37 -7.10
CA ASN A 159 -6.24 22.61 -8.14
C ASN A 159 -7.16 21.40 -8.22
N TYR A 160 -8.46 21.63 -8.04
CA TYR A 160 -9.49 20.62 -8.17
C TYR A 160 -10.24 20.85 -9.47
N GLU A 161 -10.20 19.86 -10.37
CA GLU A 161 -10.86 19.86 -11.67
C GLU A 161 -11.98 18.81 -11.67
N ILE A 162 -13.17 19.18 -12.10
CA ILE A 162 -14.26 18.25 -12.36
C ILE A 162 -14.38 18.10 -13.88
N LEU A 163 -14.11 16.90 -14.38
CA LEU A 163 -14.10 16.58 -15.80
C LEU A 163 -15.29 15.67 -16.16
N GLU A 164 -16.00 16.00 -17.23
CA GLU A 164 -17.01 15.10 -17.80
C GLU A 164 -16.32 13.90 -18.45
N LYS A 165 -16.66 12.66 -18.07
CA LYS A 165 -15.84 11.48 -18.45
C LYS A 165 -15.91 11.15 -19.95
N SER A 166 -17.00 11.51 -20.62
CA SER A 166 -17.22 11.28 -22.05
C SER A 166 -16.37 12.22 -22.91
N THR A 167 -16.32 13.50 -22.57
CA THR A 167 -15.65 14.54 -23.38
C THR A 167 -14.28 14.93 -22.85
N ASN A 168 -14.00 14.66 -21.57
CA ASN A 168 -12.90 15.21 -20.76
C ASN A 168 -12.92 16.75 -20.66
N ASP A 169 -14.07 17.38 -20.85
CA ASP A 169 -14.21 18.83 -20.66
C ASP A 169 -14.21 19.17 -19.17
N VAL A 170 -13.50 20.26 -18.81
CA VAL A 170 -13.50 20.78 -17.44
C VAL A 170 -14.79 21.55 -17.20
N VAL A 171 -15.65 21.01 -16.34
CA VAL A 171 -16.97 21.57 -16.01
C VAL A 171 -16.90 22.52 -14.82
N ALA A 172 -16.03 22.25 -13.86
CA ALA A 172 -15.75 23.14 -12.74
C ALA A 172 -14.29 23.04 -12.32
N GLN A 173 -13.74 24.15 -11.82
CA GLN A 173 -12.40 24.21 -11.29
C GLN A 173 -12.34 25.15 -10.08
N ILE A 174 -11.62 24.75 -9.03
CA ILE A 174 -11.31 25.60 -7.89
C ILE A 174 -9.87 25.36 -7.45
N GLY A 175 -9.19 26.45 -7.08
CA GLY A 175 -7.80 26.43 -6.62
C GLY A 175 -7.67 26.99 -5.22
N GLU A 176 -6.79 26.42 -4.40
CA GLU A 176 -6.40 26.95 -3.09
C GLU A 176 -4.90 26.74 -2.83
N THR A 177 -4.31 27.56 -1.95
CA THR A 177 -2.93 27.39 -1.52
C THR A 177 -2.90 26.93 -0.07
N VAL A 178 -2.15 25.86 0.22
CA VAL A 178 -2.06 25.25 1.55
C VAL A 178 -0.60 25.10 1.96
N ALA A 179 -0.25 25.64 3.13
CA ALA A 179 1.06 25.41 3.73
C ALA A 179 1.12 24.00 4.34
N ILE A 180 2.07 23.18 3.89
CA ILE A 180 2.23 21.78 4.34
C ILE A 180 3.55 21.64 5.08
N SER A 181 3.53 20.90 6.20
CA SER A 181 4.75 20.54 6.93
C SER A 181 5.04 19.04 6.92
N THR A 182 4.06 18.22 7.29
CA THR A 182 4.17 16.75 7.35
C THR A 182 3.00 16.10 6.65
N SER A 183 1.78 16.34 7.14
CA SER A 183 0.55 15.92 6.47
C SER A 183 -0.59 16.88 6.78
N THR A 184 -1.57 16.97 5.88
CA THR A 184 -2.81 17.72 6.13
C THR A 184 -3.98 16.97 5.51
N GLN A 185 -5.10 16.94 6.22
CA GLN A 185 -6.34 16.31 5.79
C GLN A 185 -7.45 17.35 5.87
N ARG A 186 -8.17 17.55 4.76
CA ARG A 186 -9.22 18.57 4.67
C ARG A 186 -10.43 18.04 3.91
N VAL A 187 -11.60 18.52 4.31
CA VAL A 187 -12.84 18.34 3.54
C VAL A 187 -12.97 19.53 2.60
N VAL A 188 -13.19 19.24 1.33
CA VAL A 188 -13.33 20.23 0.25
C VAL A 188 -14.70 20.08 -0.36
N SER A 189 -15.32 21.23 -0.65
CA SER A 189 -16.65 21.34 -1.27
C SER A 189 -16.48 22.07 -2.60
N VAL A 190 -16.83 21.41 -3.70
CA VAL A 190 -16.74 21.99 -5.05
C VAL A 190 -18.14 22.11 -5.62
N PRO A 191 -18.61 23.33 -5.97
CA PRO A 191 -19.95 23.52 -6.51
C PRO A 191 -20.05 22.93 -7.92
N ILE A 192 -21.09 22.13 -8.16
CA ILE A 192 -21.43 21.59 -9.48
C ILE A 192 -22.31 22.61 -10.21
N PRO A 193 -21.98 23.00 -11.45
CA PRO A 193 -22.81 23.91 -12.23
C PRO A 193 -24.24 23.37 -12.43
N LYS A 194 -25.25 24.25 -12.32
CA LYS A 194 -26.67 23.88 -12.51
C LYS A 194 -27.00 23.34 -13.91
N ASN A 195 -26.17 23.68 -14.89
CA ASN A 195 -26.28 23.23 -16.28
C ASN A 195 -25.47 21.96 -16.58
N ALA A 196 -24.82 21.35 -15.57
CA ALA A 196 -24.13 20.08 -15.74
C ALA A 196 -25.13 18.99 -16.13
N LYS A 197 -24.78 18.20 -17.15
CA LYS A 197 -25.64 17.12 -17.64
C LYS A 197 -25.54 15.91 -16.71
N PRO A 198 -26.61 15.11 -16.54
CA PRO A 198 -26.50 13.82 -15.87
C PRO A 198 -25.48 12.92 -16.57
N GLY A 199 -24.66 12.21 -15.81
CA GLY A 199 -23.60 11.36 -16.36
C GLY A 199 -22.44 11.08 -15.40
N LYS A 200 -21.38 10.47 -15.93
CA LYS A 200 -20.18 10.11 -15.14
C LYS A 200 -19.13 11.22 -15.22
N TYR A 201 -18.59 11.58 -14.07
CA TYR A 201 -17.60 12.63 -13.90
C TYR A 201 -16.36 12.10 -13.18
N LEU A 202 -15.22 12.73 -13.45
CA LEU A 202 -13.95 12.51 -12.76
C LEU A 202 -13.62 13.77 -11.95
N LEU A 203 -13.50 13.62 -10.64
CA LEU A 203 -12.81 14.62 -9.84
C LEU A 203 -11.31 14.35 -9.90
N LYS A 204 -10.52 15.36 -10.24
CA LYS A 204 -9.06 15.32 -10.31
C LYS A 204 -8.48 16.42 -9.42
N ALA A 205 -7.80 16.05 -8.35
CA ALA A 205 -7.03 16.94 -7.50
C ALA A 205 -5.57 16.93 -7.93
N VAL A 206 -5.02 18.09 -8.26
CA VAL A 206 -3.62 18.29 -8.63
C VAL A 206 -2.97 19.16 -7.57
N ALA A 207 -1.98 18.63 -6.87
CA ALA A 207 -1.13 19.40 -5.98
C ALA A 207 0.15 19.78 -6.73
N SER A 208 0.36 21.08 -6.90
CA SER A 208 1.52 21.66 -7.56
C SER A 208 2.43 22.30 -6.53
N TYR A 209 3.72 21.97 -6.58
CA TYR A 209 4.77 22.58 -5.79
C TYR A 209 6.05 22.70 -6.62
N GLU A 210 6.47 23.94 -6.88
CA GLU A 210 7.56 24.26 -7.81
C GLU A 210 7.33 23.61 -9.19
N GLU A 211 8.21 22.71 -9.63
CA GLU A 211 8.12 22.00 -10.91
C GLU A 211 7.43 20.64 -10.79
N PHE A 212 7.04 20.23 -9.58
CA PHE A 212 6.47 18.92 -9.30
C PHE A 212 4.96 18.98 -9.16
N ASN A 213 4.30 17.93 -9.67
CA ASN A 213 2.86 17.75 -9.56
C ASN A 213 2.55 16.36 -9.02
N ALA A 214 1.69 16.29 -8.01
CA ALA A 214 1.04 15.05 -7.55
C ALA A 214 -0.44 15.10 -7.94
N THR A 215 -1.02 13.98 -8.35
CA THR A 215 -2.42 13.93 -8.81
C THR A 215 -3.16 12.75 -8.20
N SER A 216 -4.37 13.00 -7.73
CA SER A 216 -5.32 11.98 -7.27
C SER A 216 -6.71 12.27 -7.80
N GLY A 217 -7.57 11.26 -7.92
CA GLY A 217 -8.92 11.46 -8.40
C GLY A 217 -9.81 10.24 -8.20
N PHE A 218 -11.12 10.46 -8.31
CA PHE A 218 -12.12 9.40 -8.26
C PHE A 218 -13.30 9.72 -9.17
N LEU A 219 -14.02 8.67 -9.57
CA LEU A 219 -15.23 8.78 -10.38
C LEU A 219 -16.47 8.99 -9.50
N PHE A 220 -17.39 9.82 -9.97
CA PHE A 220 -18.70 10.00 -9.39
C PHE A 220 -19.76 10.19 -10.49
N GLU A 221 -21.03 10.17 -10.12
CA GLU A 221 -22.14 10.23 -11.06
C GLU A 221 -23.09 11.36 -10.67
N LEU A 222 -23.44 12.19 -11.67
CA LEU A 222 -24.50 13.18 -11.56
C LEU A 222 -25.81 12.54 -12.01
N LEU A 223 -26.78 12.52 -11.12
CA LEU A 223 -28.12 12.03 -11.43
C LEU A 223 -29.03 13.17 -11.86
N PRO A 224 -30.02 12.92 -12.73
CA PRO A 224 -31.11 13.85 -12.98
C PRO A 224 -31.79 14.24 -11.66
N GLU A 225 -32.18 15.50 -11.51
CA GLU A 225 -32.83 16.02 -10.29
C GLU A 225 -34.02 15.14 -9.86
N ALA A 226 -34.85 14.70 -10.81
CA ALA A 226 -36.00 13.83 -10.56
C ALA A 226 -35.61 12.46 -9.99
N GLU A 227 -34.50 11.86 -10.46
CA GLU A 227 -34.03 10.55 -10.01
C GLU A 227 -33.36 10.64 -8.64
N ALA A 228 -32.56 11.68 -8.43
CA ALA A 228 -31.91 11.90 -7.15
C ALA A 228 -32.92 12.16 -6.01
N VAL A 229 -34.03 12.86 -6.30
CA VAL A 229 -35.14 13.02 -5.34
C VAL A 229 -35.85 11.69 -5.05
N ALA A 230 -35.94 10.77 -6.02
CA ALA A 230 -36.52 9.45 -5.79
C ALA A 230 -35.63 8.60 -4.87
N ILE A 231 -34.32 8.60 -5.09
CA ILE A 231 -33.36 7.89 -4.24
C ILE A 231 -33.32 8.48 -2.83
N GLU A 232 -33.35 9.81 -2.70
CA GLU A 232 -33.36 10.47 -1.39
C GLU A 232 -34.59 10.08 -0.57
N LYS A 233 -35.78 10.02 -1.19
CA LYS A 233 -37.00 9.51 -0.55
C LYS A 233 -36.90 8.03 -0.19
N GLU A 234 -36.27 7.21 -1.02
CA GLU A 234 -36.07 5.79 -0.74
C GLU A 234 -35.10 5.58 0.43
N VAL A 235 -33.99 6.32 0.47
CA VAL A 235 -33.02 6.29 1.57
C VAL A 235 -33.67 6.79 2.87
N GLU A 236 -34.46 7.86 2.82
CA GLU A 236 -35.18 8.36 3.99
C GLU A 236 -36.23 7.36 4.52
N ALA A 237 -36.87 6.60 3.63
CA ALA A 237 -37.80 5.54 4.00
C ALA A 237 -37.11 4.30 4.60
N LEU A 238 -35.83 4.09 4.31
CA LEU A 238 -35.03 2.99 4.85
C LEU A 238 -34.44 3.28 6.24
N ILE A 239 -34.42 4.54 6.68
CA ILE A 239 -33.98 4.89 8.04
C ILE A 239 -35.10 4.52 9.02
N PRO A 240 -34.91 3.54 9.92
CA PRO A 240 -35.94 3.14 10.88
C PRO A 240 -36.41 4.32 11.71
N GLU A 241 -37.72 4.43 11.96
CA GLU A 241 -38.30 5.49 12.81
C GLU A 241 -37.65 5.57 14.19
N GLU A 242 -37.10 4.47 14.69
CA GLU A 242 -36.41 4.37 15.98
C GLU A 242 -35.13 5.21 16.06
N VAL A 243 -34.53 5.60 14.92
CA VAL A 243 -33.37 6.52 14.88
C VAL A 243 -33.80 8.00 14.87
N LYS A 244 -35.09 8.30 14.66
CA LYS A 244 -35.61 9.68 14.65
C LYS A 244 -35.77 10.28 16.05
N GLU A 245 -35.70 9.47 17.11
CA GLU A 245 -35.73 9.94 18.50
C GLU A 245 -34.31 10.29 19.00
N VAL A 246 -33.67 11.25 18.34
CA VAL A 246 -32.36 11.75 18.77
C VAL A 246 -32.56 12.70 19.95
N VAL A 247 -32.12 12.24 21.13
CA VAL A 247 -31.95 13.04 22.34
C VAL A 247 -31.24 14.36 21.99
N PRO A 248 -31.78 15.53 22.35
CA PRO A 248 -31.19 16.82 21.97
C PRO A 248 -29.73 16.88 22.43
N ALA A 249 -28.82 16.96 21.47
CA ALA A 249 -27.41 17.17 21.73
C ALA A 249 -27.25 18.50 22.51
N PRO A 250 -26.48 18.53 23.60
CA PRO A 250 -26.25 19.75 24.37
C PRO A 250 -25.64 20.83 23.47
N GLU A 251 -26.31 21.98 23.40
CA GLU A 251 -25.86 23.16 22.65
C GLU A 251 -24.46 23.56 23.09
N LEU A 252 -23.47 23.33 22.22
CA LEU A 252 -22.15 23.95 22.32
C LEU A 252 -22.27 25.39 21.78
N PRO A 253 -21.70 26.39 22.49
CA PRO A 253 -21.78 27.78 22.09
C PRO A 253 -21.10 27.99 20.72
N ALA A 254 -21.83 28.64 19.81
CA ALA A 254 -21.39 28.91 18.45
C ALA A 254 -20.17 29.84 18.42
N PRO A 255 -19.10 29.52 17.67
CA PRO A 255 -18.02 30.45 17.40
C PRO A 255 -18.48 31.50 16.37
N GLU A 256 -18.21 32.78 16.66
CA GLU A 256 -18.46 33.91 15.77
C GLU A 256 -17.55 33.83 14.53
N VAL A 257 -18.15 33.71 13.34
CA VAL A 257 -17.44 33.69 12.04
C VAL A 257 -17.51 35.10 11.42
N PRO A 258 -16.38 35.66 10.94
CA PRO A 258 -16.36 36.95 10.24
C PRO A 258 -16.89 36.82 8.80
N VAL A 259 -17.77 37.75 8.43
CA VAL A 259 -18.43 37.87 7.12
C VAL A 259 -17.44 38.34 6.06
N VAL A 260 -17.19 37.51 5.03
CA VAL A 260 -16.44 37.89 3.82
C VAL A 260 -17.41 37.93 2.62
N ALA A 261 -17.32 39.01 1.84
CA ALA A 261 -18.22 39.32 0.73
C ALA A 261 -18.02 38.44 -0.52
N PRO A 262 -19.08 38.19 -1.33
CA PRO A 262 -19.00 37.29 -2.48
C PRO A 262 -18.42 37.96 -3.75
N PRO A 263 -17.68 37.23 -4.60
CA PRO A 263 -17.26 37.70 -5.91
C PRO A 263 -18.28 37.39 -7.03
N VAL A 264 -18.28 38.24 -8.06
CA VAL A 264 -19.20 38.27 -9.21
C VAL A 264 -18.84 37.20 -10.27
N PRO A 265 -19.81 36.50 -10.87
CA PRO A 265 -19.55 35.49 -11.92
C PRO A 265 -19.50 36.08 -13.35
N PRO A 266 -18.65 35.53 -14.25
CA PRO A 266 -18.67 35.84 -15.68
C PRO A 266 -19.63 34.92 -16.48
N THR A 267 -20.27 35.51 -17.49
CA THR A 267 -21.25 34.91 -18.39
C THR A 267 -20.58 34.21 -19.58
N VAL A 268 -20.95 32.95 -19.88
CA VAL A 268 -20.49 32.17 -21.05
C VAL A 268 -21.68 31.58 -21.82
N PRO A 269 -21.68 31.59 -23.18
CA PRO A 269 -22.84 31.24 -24.01
C PRO A 269 -23.05 29.74 -24.24
N ALA A 270 -24.29 29.40 -24.63
CA ALA A 270 -24.87 28.05 -24.70
C ALA A 270 -24.36 27.17 -25.87
N PRO A 271 -24.30 25.82 -25.70
CA PRO A 271 -23.95 24.90 -26.77
C PRO A 271 -25.16 24.26 -27.50
N THR A 272 -24.94 24.03 -28.80
CA THR A 272 -25.78 23.36 -29.80
C THR A 272 -25.95 21.85 -29.54
N PRO A 273 -27.10 21.22 -29.87
CA PRO A 273 -27.34 19.80 -29.61
C PRO A 273 -26.81 18.86 -30.71
N THR A 274 -26.21 17.73 -30.31
CA THR A 274 -25.75 16.64 -31.19
C THR A 274 -26.44 15.31 -30.85
N LEU A 275 -26.69 14.51 -31.90
CA LEU A 275 -27.48 13.27 -31.95
C LEU A 275 -26.91 12.09 -31.11
N PRO A 276 -27.75 11.10 -30.72
CA PRO A 276 -27.34 9.98 -29.87
C PRO A 276 -26.56 8.89 -30.61
N GLU A 277 -25.54 8.36 -29.93
CA GLU A 277 -24.59 7.32 -30.39
C GLU A 277 -25.02 5.91 -29.96
N VAL A 278 -24.77 4.94 -30.85
CA VAL A 278 -25.21 3.54 -30.80
C VAL A 278 -24.32 2.71 -29.88
N THR A 279 -24.91 1.92 -28.99
CA THR A 279 -24.21 1.06 -28.03
C THR A 279 -23.68 -0.23 -28.68
N VAL A 280 -22.36 -0.40 -28.68
CA VAL A 280 -21.67 -1.64 -29.08
C VAL A 280 -21.66 -2.62 -27.89
N PRO A 281 -21.91 -3.94 -28.10
CA PRO A 281 -21.84 -4.92 -27.03
C PRO A 281 -20.45 -4.99 -26.41
N LYS A 282 -20.37 -4.78 -25.08
CA LYS A 282 -19.12 -4.84 -24.30
C LYS A 282 -18.62 -6.28 -24.24
N THR A 283 -17.34 -6.47 -24.54
CA THR A 283 -16.68 -7.76 -24.39
C THR A 283 -16.54 -8.14 -22.91
N GLU A 284 -16.32 -9.42 -22.61
CA GLU A 284 -16.12 -9.90 -21.23
C GLU A 284 -14.90 -9.23 -20.56
N GLU A 285 -13.89 -8.85 -21.35
CA GLU A 285 -12.73 -8.06 -20.90
C GLU A 285 -13.12 -6.62 -20.53
N ASP A 286 -14.07 -6.01 -21.25
CA ASP A 286 -14.58 -4.67 -20.91
C ASP A 286 -15.37 -4.69 -19.59
N ILE A 287 -16.11 -5.78 -19.34
CA ILE A 287 -16.79 -6.00 -18.06
C ILE A 287 -15.76 -6.11 -16.95
N PHE A 288 -14.69 -6.89 -17.16
CA PHE A 288 -13.62 -7.05 -16.18
C PHE A 288 -12.92 -5.72 -15.85
N ARG A 289 -12.57 -4.93 -16.87
CA ARG A 289 -11.91 -3.61 -16.70
C ARG A 289 -12.78 -2.57 -16.00
N SER A 290 -14.10 -2.74 -16.02
CA SER A 290 -15.02 -1.82 -15.34
C SER A 290 -15.17 -2.06 -13.83
N LYS A 291 -14.67 -3.19 -13.32
CA LYS A 291 -14.81 -3.58 -11.91
C LYS A 291 -13.76 -2.91 -11.02
N THR A 292 -14.11 -2.71 -9.76
CA THR A 292 -13.11 -2.38 -8.74
C THR A 292 -12.13 -3.53 -8.56
N ARG A 293 -10.95 -3.26 -7.97
CA ARG A 293 -9.91 -4.27 -7.74
C ARG A 293 -10.43 -5.48 -6.94
N ALA A 294 -11.22 -5.24 -5.90
CA ALA A 294 -11.76 -6.31 -5.05
C ALA A 294 -12.75 -7.18 -5.83
N GLU A 295 -13.68 -6.57 -6.57
CA GLU A 295 -14.66 -7.28 -7.40
C GLU A 295 -14.00 -8.06 -8.54
N ALA A 296 -12.93 -7.52 -9.13
CA ALA A 296 -12.15 -8.19 -10.15
C ALA A 296 -11.48 -9.45 -9.60
N ILE A 297 -10.91 -9.41 -8.39
CA ILE A 297 -10.31 -10.58 -7.74
C ILE A 297 -11.37 -11.65 -7.46
N GLU A 298 -12.53 -11.28 -6.92
CA GLU A 298 -13.61 -12.25 -6.67
C GLU A 298 -14.15 -12.87 -7.97
N TYR A 299 -14.24 -12.08 -9.03
CA TYR A 299 -14.58 -12.58 -10.36
C TYR A 299 -13.54 -13.58 -10.89
N VAL A 300 -12.25 -13.28 -10.75
CA VAL A 300 -11.16 -14.20 -11.13
C VAL A 300 -11.23 -15.51 -10.34
N LYS A 301 -11.50 -15.44 -9.03
CA LYS A 301 -11.69 -16.64 -8.19
C LYS A 301 -12.85 -17.50 -8.72
N ALA A 302 -13.97 -16.89 -9.07
CA ALA A 302 -15.11 -17.61 -9.65
C ALA A 302 -14.77 -18.28 -10.99
N ILE A 303 -14.07 -17.58 -11.90
CA ILE A 303 -13.64 -18.13 -13.18
C ILE A 303 -12.67 -19.29 -12.99
N SER A 304 -11.76 -19.20 -12.02
CA SER A 304 -10.74 -20.22 -11.76
C SER A 304 -11.28 -21.59 -11.36
N ILE A 305 -12.56 -21.68 -10.96
CA ILE A 305 -13.24 -22.96 -10.70
C ILE A 305 -13.46 -23.73 -12.01
N ARG A 306 -13.71 -23.01 -13.11
CA ARG A 306 -14.07 -23.60 -14.41
C ARG A 306 -12.91 -23.56 -15.39
N ASP A 307 -12.15 -22.47 -15.39
CA ASP A 307 -11.04 -22.22 -16.31
C ASP A 307 -9.86 -21.53 -15.58
N PRO A 308 -8.92 -22.33 -15.03
CA PRO A 308 -7.72 -21.83 -14.39
C PRO A 308 -6.83 -20.98 -15.29
N ALA A 309 -6.73 -21.33 -16.58
CA ALA A 309 -5.85 -20.64 -17.52
C ALA A 309 -6.40 -19.23 -17.82
N LYS A 310 -7.72 -19.11 -18.02
CA LYS A 310 -8.40 -17.82 -18.19
C LYS A 310 -8.31 -16.96 -16.93
N ALA A 311 -8.42 -17.55 -15.74
CA ALA A 311 -8.25 -16.81 -14.49
C ALA A 311 -6.85 -16.18 -14.38
N ILE A 312 -5.80 -16.92 -14.77
CA ILE A 312 -4.43 -16.41 -14.80
C ILE A 312 -4.27 -15.31 -15.86
N SER A 313 -4.86 -15.47 -17.05
CA SER A 313 -4.79 -14.43 -18.09
C SER A 313 -5.48 -13.14 -17.67
N LEU A 314 -6.62 -13.23 -16.96
CA LEU A 314 -7.29 -12.07 -16.37
C LEU A 314 -6.43 -11.40 -15.28
N CYS A 315 -5.73 -12.16 -14.43
CA CYS A 315 -4.76 -11.55 -13.51
C CYS A 315 -3.61 -10.84 -14.25
N LYS A 316 -3.18 -11.36 -15.40
CA LYS A 316 -2.11 -10.73 -16.20
C LYS A 316 -2.58 -9.47 -16.95
N SER A 317 -3.89 -9.23 -17.06
CA SER A 317 -4.41 -8.02 -17.71
C SER A 317 -4.43 -6.78 -16.80
N PHE A 318 -4.06 -6.89 -15.52
CA PHE A 318 -3.88 -5.72 -14.67
C PHE A 318 -2.71 -4.86 -15.16
N GLN A 319 -2.86 -3.54 -15.05
CA GLN A 319 -1.90 -2.56 -15.60
C GLN A 319 -0.51 -2.64 -14.96
N TYR A 320 -0.44 -2.95 -13.67
CA TYR A 320 0.81 -2.92 -12.89
C TYR A 320 1.19 -4.31 -12.41
N ASP A 321 2.49 -4.66 -12.48
CA ASP A 321 3.03 -5.95 -12.04
C ASP A 321 2.70 -6.27 -10.58
N SER A 322 2.65 -5.26 -9.70
CA SER A 322 2.26 -5.43 -8.30
C SER A 322 0.80 -5.89 -8.14
N GLN A 323 -0.10 -5.39 -9.01
CA GLN A 323 -1.50 -5.81 -9.03
C GLN A 323 -1.66 -7.20 -9.63
N GLN A 324 -0.92 -7.52 -10.69
CA GLN A 324 -0.88 -8.86 -11.29
C GLN A 324 -0.41 -9.89 -10.24
N GLY A 325 0.70 -9.59 -9.56
CA GLY A 325 1.26 -10.42 -8.49
C GLY A 325 0.24 -10.66 -7.37
N GLN A 326 -0.41 -9.61 -6.86
CA GLN A 326 -1.42 -9.77 -5.80
C GLN A 326 -2.62 -10.61 -6.26
N CYS A 327 -3.10 -10.41 -7.49
CA CYS A 327 -4.20 -11.21 -8.03
C CYS A 327 -3.85 -12.71 -8.06
N ILE A 328 -2.63 -13.04 -8.52
CA ILE A 328 -2.14 -14.42 -8.59
C ILE A 328 -1.93 -15.01 -7.19
N ILE A 329 -1.45 -14.23 -6.22
CA ILE A 329 -1.30 -14.66 -4.82
C ILE A 329 -2.66 -15.04 -4.23
N GLU A 330 -3.66 -14.17 -4.38
CA GLU A 330 -5.02 -14.43 -3.88
C GLU A 330 -5.65 -15.67 -4.54
N LEU A 331 -5.36 -15.88 -5.83
CA LEU A 331 -5.79 -17.07 -6.56
C LEU A 331 -5.11 -18.34 -6.04
N ALA A 332 -3.80 -18.28 -5.80
CA ALA A 332 -3.01 -19.38 -5.26
C ALA A 332 -3.50 -19.79 -3.87
N ARG A 333 -3.79 -18.80 -2.99
CA ARG A 333 -4.37 -19.01 -1.65
C ARG A 333 -5.77 -19.62 -1.72
N PHE A 334 -6.63 -19.08 -2.59
CA PHE A 334 -7.97 -19.62 -2.80
C PHE A 334 -7.96 -21.08 -3.25
N LYS A 335 -7.03 -21.44 -4.13
CA LYS A 335 -6.87 -22.81 -4.64
C LYS A 335 -6.02 -23.72 -3.75
N LYS A 336 -5.28 -23.14 -2.80
CA LYS A 336 -4.26 -23.81 -1.99
C LYS A 336 -3.23 -24.57 -2.85
N ASP A 337 -2.87 -23.99 -4.00
CA ASP A 337 -1.97 -24.62 -4.98
C ASP A 337 -0.78 -23.69 -5.30
N PRO A 338 0.45 -24.07 -4.92
CA PRO A 338 1.64 -23.27 -5.16
C PRO A 338 2.05 -23.17 -6.64
N ALA A 339 1.48 -24.00 -7.53
CA ALA A 339 1.73 -23.88 -8.97
C ALA A 339 1.27 -22.52 -9.53
N TYR A 340 0.24 -21.90 -8.96
CA TYR A 340 -0.20 -20.57 -9.37
C TYR A 340 0.88 -19.50 -9.13
N CYS A 341 1.62 -19.58 -8.01
CA CYS A 341 2.70 -18.65 -7.68
C CYS A 341 3.75 -18.56 -8.81
N MET A 342 3.97 -19.63 -9.57
CA MET A 342 4.92 -19.65 -10.70
C MET A 342 4.57 -18.69 -11.84
N ASN A 343 3.37 -18.13 -11.84
CA ASN A 343 2.94 -17.12 -12.82
C ASN A 343 3.30 -15.68 -12.42
N ILE A 344 3.94 -15.48 -11.26
CA ILE A 344 4.39 -14.17 -10.79
C ILE A 344 5.78 -13.88 -11.38
N ASN A 345 5.91 -12.72 -12.05
CA ASN A 345 7.12 -12.35 -12.78
C ASN A 345 8.32 -12.05 -11.86
N THR A 346 8.08 -11.49 -10.67
CA THR A 346 9.15 -11.13 -9.74
C THR A 346 9.52 -12.32 -8.84
N THR A 347 10.81 -12.66 -8.82
CA THR A 347 11.34 -13.76 -8.00
C THR A 347 10.94 -13.64 -6.53
N VAL A 348 11.06 -12.44 -5.95
CA VAL A 348 10.77 -12.20 -4.53
C VAL A 348 9.28 -12.44 -4.22
N SER A 349 8.36 -11.92 -5.03
CA SER A 349 6.92 -12.09 -4.78
C SER A 349 6.46 -13.52 -5.06
N ARG A 350 7.02 -14.18 -6.08
CA ARG A 350 6.79 -15.60 -6.34
C ARG A 350 7.20 -16.47 -5.16
N ASP A 351 8.42 -16.26 -4.67
CA ASP A 351 9.02 -17.05 -3.61
C ASP A 351 8.29 -16.82 -2.28
N SER A 352 7.89 -15.57 -1.98
CA SER A 352 7.02 -15.23 -0.85
C SER A 352 5.63 -15.88 -0.95
N CYS A 353 5.03 -15.93 -2.15
CA CYS A 353 3.76 -16.62 -2.39
C CYS A 353 3.84 -18.11 -2.03
N ILE A 354 4.90 -18.79 -2.48
CA ILE A 354 5.13 -20.22 -2.18
C ILE A 354 5.30 -20.43 -0.68
N MET A 355 6.11 -19.60 -0.04
CA MET A 355 6.36 -19.67 1.41
C MET A 355 5.08 -19.45 2.22
N GLN A 356 4.28 -18.44 1.88
CA GLN A 356 3.02 -18.18 2.57
C GLN A 356 2.04 -19.35 2.43
N LEU A 357 1.93 -19.94 1.24
CA LEU A 357 1.12 -21.14 1.03
C LEU A 357 1.63 -22.32 1.86
N ALA A 358 2.94 -22.55 1.91
CA ALA A 358 3.53 -23.61 2.72
C ALA A 358 3.20 -23.48 4.21
N VAL A 359 3.12 -22.24 4.72
CA VAL A 359 2.67 -21.94 6.09
C VAL A 359 1.18 -22.21 6.26
N GLU A 360 0.34 -21.71 5.34
CA GLU A 360 -1.12 -21.81 5.44
C GLU A 360 -1.64 -23.24 5.26
N THR A 361 -1.01 -24.04 4.38
CA THR A 361 -1.44 -25.41 4.07
C THR A 361 -0.66 -26.47 4.84
N GLY A 362 0.53 -26.13 5.35
CA GLY A 362 1.50 -27.08 5.90
C GLY A 362 2.24 -27.90 4.83
N ASP A 363 1.93 -27.71 3.53
CA ASP A 363 2.58 -28.41 2.42
C ASP A 363 3.88 -27.72 2.02
N THR A 364 5.00 -28.37 2.38
CA THR A 364 6.35 -27.88 2.10
C THR A 364 6.96 -28.48 0.83
N SER A 365 6.18 -29.19 0.02
CA SER A 365 6.65 -29.80 -1.23
C SER A 365 7.14 -28.78 -2.26
N ALA A 366 6.61 -27.55 -2.21
CA ALA A 366 7.01 -26.47 -3.10
C ALA A 366 8.24 -25.68 -2.62
N CYS A 367 8.75 -25.91 -1.40
CA CYS A 367 9.91 -25.17 -0.85
C CYS A 367 11.15 -25.29 -1.75
N ASP A 368 11.34 -26.45 -2.38
CA ASP A 368 12.49 -26.71 -3.25
C ASP A 368 12.47 -25.84 -4.54
N LYS A 369 11.31 -25.23 -4.85
CA LYS A 369 11.14 -24.33 -6.00
C LYS A 369 11.42 -22.86 -5.68
N ILE A 370 11.69 -22.52 -4.42
CA ILE A 370 12.06 -21.18 -4.00
C ILE A 370 13.51 -20.89 -4.42
N SER A 371 13.71 -19.79 -5.14
CA SER A 371 15.02 -19.39 -5.66
C SER A 371 15.81 -18.55 -4.65
N ASP A 372 15.14 -17.65 -3.93
CA ASP A 372 15.74 -16.84 -2.87
C ASP A 372 16.22 -17.74 -1.72
N ALA A 373 17.51 -17.69 -1.43
CA ALA A 373 18.13 -18.57 -0.45
C ALA A 373 17.60 -18.36 0.98
N ASN A 374 17.17 -17.15 1.32
CA ASN A 374 16.71 -16.80 2.65
C ASN A 374 15.27 -17.27 2.85
N ILE A 375 14.41 -17.03 1.86
CA ILE A 375 13.02 -17.52 1.88
C ILE A 375 13.04 -19.06 1.85
N ARG A 376 13.89 -19.68 1.03
CA ARG A 376 14.04 -21.14 0.99
C ARG A 376 14.46 -21.71 2.33
N LEU A 377 15.45 -21.12 2.99
CA LEU A 377 15.90 -21.58 4.30
C LEU A 377 14.77 -21.50 5.34
N GLY A 378 13.95 -20.45 5.32
CA GLY A 378 12.74 -20.39 6.16
C GLY A 378 11.77 -21.54 5.86
N CYS A 379 11.56 -21.86 4.59
CA CYS A 379 10.68 -22.94 4.15
C CYS A 379 11.24 -24.32 4.54
N ASP A 380 12.56 -24.51 4.47
CA ASP A 380 13.24 -25.72 4.93
C ASP A 380 13.12 -25.93 6.45
N ILE A 381 13.15 -24.84 7.23
CA ILE A 381 12.90 -24.88 8.67
C ILE A 381 11.45 -25.35 8.94
N LEU A 382 10.47 -24.83 8.20
CA LEU A 382 9.08 -25.31 8.28
C LEU A 382 8.96 -26.79 7.91
N LYS A 383 9.62 -27.23 6.83
CA LYS A 383 9.66 -28.62 6.37
C LYS A 383 10.18 -29.55 7.46
N ASN A 384 11.28 -29.18 8.11
CA ASN A 384 11.86 -29.93 9.22
C ASN A 384 10.97 -29.90 10.47
N SER A 385 10.33 -28.77 10.77
CA SER A 385 9.43 -28.63 11.93
C SER A 385 8.19 -29.51 11.80
N ASN A 386 7.57 -29.54 10.62
CA ASN A 386 6.43 -30.40 10.33
C ASN A 386 6.81 -31.90 10.41
N ALA A 387 8.01 -32.26 9.95
CA ALA A 387 8.52 -33.62 10.07
C ALA A 387 8.74 -34.06 11.53
N GLN A 388 9.14 -33.13 12.41
CA GLN A 388 9.30 -33.41 13.84
C GLN A 388 7.94 -33.50 14.54
N MET A 389 7.02 -32.58 14.30
CA MET A 389 5.67 -32.64 14.91
C MET A 389 4.92 -33.92 14.51
N GLY A 390 5.08 -34.40 13.27
CA GLY A 390 4.50 -35.66 12.83
C GLY A 390 5.00 -36.91 13.60
N LYS A 391 6.17 -36.85 14.23
CA LYS A 391 6.71 -37.94 15.08
C LYS A 391 6.21 -37.89 16.51
N TYR A 392 5.78 -36.74 17.00
CA TYR A 392 5.38 -36.51 18.38
C TYR A 392 3.87 -36.48 18.61
N VAL A 393 3.04 -36.62 17.57
CA VAL A 393 1.60 -36.85 17.75
C VAL A 393 1.37 -38.36 17.89
N PRO A 394 1.16 -38.89 19.10
CA PRO A 394 0.89 -40.31 19.29
C PRO A 394 -0.43 -40.69 18.60
N ALA A 395 -0.51 -41.93 18.12
CA ALA A 395 -1.58 -42.39 17.22
C ALA A 395 -2.99 -42.28 17.83
N ASP A 396 -3.09 -42.27 19.16
CA ASP A 396 -4.30 -42.07 19.95
C ASP A 396 -4.86 -40.64 19.85
N VAL A 397 -4.00 -39.61 19.80
CA VAL A 397 -4.43 -38.21 19.60
C VAL A 397 -4.93 -37.98 18.16
N LYS A 398 -4.33 -38.66 17.18
CA LYS A 398 -4.76 -38.60 15.78
C LYS A 398 -6.15 -39.23 15.55
N ALA A 399 -6.56 -40.16 16.41
CA ALA A 399 -7.89 -40.78 16.37
C ALA A 399 -8.99 -39.94 17.03
N GLN A 400 -8.63 -38.96 17.88
CA GLN A 400 -9.58 -38.11 18.60
C GLN A 400 -9.81 -36.74 17.96
N LEU A 401 -9.01 -36.36 16.96
CA LEU A 401 -9.26 -35.16 16.17
C LEU A 401 -10.52 -35.37 15.31
N PRO A 402 -11.60 -34.59 15.51
CA PRO A 402 -12.81 -34.72 14.72
C PRO A 402 -12.44 -34.47 13.26
N GLN A 403 -12.73 -35.45 12.40
CA GLN A 403 -12.70 -35.28 10.96
C GLN A 403 -13.76 -34.23 10.62
N VAL A 404 -13.34 -32.96 10.54
CA VAL A 404 -14.21 -31.88 10.05
C VAL A 404 -14.32 -32.07 8.55
N THR A 405 -15.18 -33.01 8.13
CA THR A 405 -15.67 -33.08 6.77
C THR A 405 -16.54 -31.85 6.54
N LEU A 406 -15.98 -30.87 5.84
CA LEU A 406 -16.73 -29.76 5.24
C LEU A 406 -17.69 -30.35 4.20
N THR A 407 -18.89 -30.72 4.63
CA THR A 407 -20.02 -30.95 3.74
C THR A 407 -20.43 -29.60 3.15
N ILE A 408 -20.00 -29.36 1.92
CA ILE A 408 -20.52 -28.26 1.10
C ILE A 408 -22.00 -28.55 0.84
N PRO A 409 -22.94 -27.67 1.23
CA PRO A 409 -24.35 -27.89 0.96
C PRO A 409 -24.59 -27.94 -0.54
N ALA A 410 -25.09 -29.08 -1.02
CA ALA A 410 -25.58 -29.25 -2.38
C ALA A 410 -26.84 -28.39 -2.55
N GLY A 411 -26.67 -27.14 -2.99
CA GLY A 411 -27.80 -26.21 -3.11
C GLY A 411 -27.60 -24.98 -4.00
N ILE A 412 -26.42 -24.79 -4.62
CA ILE A 412 -26.24 -23.68 -5.57
C ILE A 412 -26.58 -24.18 -6.97
N ASN A 413 -27.83 -23.98 -7.37
CA ASN A 413 -28.28 -24.16 -8.74
C ASN A 413 -27.58 -23.13 -9.63
N VAL A 414 -26.59 -23.59 -10.40
CA VAL A 414 -25.97 -22.79 -11.46
C VAL A 414 -26.97 -22.74 -12.62
N PRO A 415 -27.38 -21.54 -13.10
CA PRO A 415 -28.28 -21.45 -14.25
C PRO A 415 -27.60 -22.07 -15.47
N GLN A 416 -28.23 -23.11 -16.02
CA GLN A 416 -27.83 -23.72 -17.28
C GLN A 416 -28.06 -22.71 -18.41
N GLN A 417 -27.02 -22.48 -19.22
CA GLN A 417 -27.14 -21.72 -20.46
C GLN A 417 -28.08 -22.46 -21.42
N PRO A 418 -28.98 -21.76 -22.13
CA PRO A 418 -29.83 -22.38 -23.14
C PRO A 418 -28.97 -22.94 -24.29
N PRO A 419 -29.41 -24.04 -24.92
CA PRO A 419 -28.69 -24.64 -26.04
C PRO A 419 -28.64 -23.66 -27.22
N THR A 420 -27.42 -23.39 -27.68
CA THR A 420 -27.16 -22.71 -28.96
C THR A 420 -27.59 -23.60 -30.11
N THR A 421 -28.52 -23.10 -30.93
CA THR A 421 -28.77 -23.52 -32.32
C THR A 421 -27.84 -22.80 -33.28
#